data_AF-A0A7C5PHV7-F1
#
_entry.id   AF-A0A7C5PHV7-F1
#
_cell.length_a   1.000
_cell.length_b   1.000
_cell.length_c   1.000
_cell.angle_alpha   90.00
_cell.angle_beta   90.00
_cell.angle_gamma   90.00
#
_symmetry.space_group_name_H-M   'P 1'
#
loop_
_entity.id
_entity.type
_entity.pdbx_description
1 polymer ?
#
loop_
_entity_poly.entity_id
_entity_poly.type
_entity_poly.pdbx_seq_one_letter_code
_entity_poly.pdbx_strand_id
1 'polypeptide(L)'
;MLKVAIFTAERSAEEISVSLLKSIEKVQIFKLYAASSDFLAKKFNCELIYDTSNLNAIGMVKSIQKALPIANYIRSVSERIKDINPDIIIFVDFGGTNVRLAKKLRSIGIKAPFIYFFPPGPWGKTQDEINNLAQPFDLFLVPYKFYLEAYK
;
A
#
# COMPACT_ATOMS: atom_id res chain seq x y z
N MET A 1 -1.40 -21.54 -3.50
CA MET A 1 -0.60 -20.72 -2.56
C MET A 1 -1.13 -19.31 -2.61
N LEU A 2 -1.41 -18.69 -1.46
CA LEU A 2 -1.95 -17.33 -1.40
C LEU A 2 -0.97 -16.34 -2.03
N LYS A 3 -1.44 -15.43 -2.89
CA LYS A 3 -0.64 -14.35 -3.48
C LYS A 3 -0.97 -13.04 -2.78
N VAL A 4 0.01 -12.49 -2.06
CA VAL A 4 -0.15 -11.23 -1.34
C VAL A 4 0.64 -10.15 -2.07
N ALA A 5 -0.04 -9.07 -2.46
CA ALA A 5 0.63 -7.85 -2.91
C ALA A 5 0.74 -6.85 -1.75
N ILE A 6 1.90 -6.24 -1.56
CA ILE A 6 2.13 -5.22 -0.53
C ILE A 6 2.77 -3.97 -1.10
N PHE A 7 2.27 -2.79 -0.73
CA PHE A 7 2.77 -1.51 -1.22
C PHE A 7 3.23 -0.64 -0.06
N THR A 8 4.51 -0.31 -0.06
CA THR A 8 5.18 0.52 0.94
C THR A 8 6.07 1.53 0.21
N ALA A 9 6.21 2.75 0.70
CA ALA A 9 7.22 3.65 0.16
C ALA A 9 8.47 3.69 1.02
N GLU A 10 8.32 3.80 2.33
CA GLU A 10 9.40 4.16 3.26
C GLU A 10 9.86 2.98 4.13
N ARG A 11 11.09 3.12 4.65
CA ARG A 11 11.75 2.18 5.54
C ARG A 11 10.90 1.79 6.75
N SER A 12 10.27 2.76 7.40
CA SER A 12 9.41 2.58 8.58
C SER A 12 8.19 1.71 8.26
N ALA A 13 7.53 1.96 7.13
CA ALA A 13 6.40 1.16 6.65
C ALA A 13 6.82 -0.29 6.36
N GLU A 14 8.00 -0.49 5.77
CA GLU A 14 8.56 -1.83 5.55
C GLU A 14 8.87 -2.56 6.86
N GLU A 15 9.44 -1.88 7.86
CA GLU A 15 9.74 -2.47 9.17
C GLU A 15 8.46 -2.93 9.89
N ILE A 16 7.42 -2.09 9.87
CA ILE A 16 6.11 -2.45 10.43
C ILE A 16 5.49 -3.63 9.66
N SER A 17 5.67 -3.67 8.33
CA SER A 17 5.19 -4.77 7.47
C SER A 17 5.82 -6.12 7.83
N VAL A 18 7.07 -6.16 8.31
CA VAL A 18 7.72 -7.42 8.73
C VAL A 18 6.93 -8.12 9.83
N SER A 19 6.43 -7.37 10.82
CA SER A 19 5.66 -7.95 11.92
C SER A 19 4.34 -8.55 11.44
N LEU A 20 3.65 -7.84 10.54
CA LEU A 20 2.42 -8.33 9.91
C LEU A 20 2.68 -9.60 9.10
N LEU A 21 3.66 -9.57 8.19
CA LEU A 21 3.96 -10.68 7.29
C LEU A 21 4.38 -11.94 8.06
N LYS A 22 5.24 -11.81 9.08
CA LYS A 22 5.60 -12.93 9.96
C LYS A 22 4.40 -13.52 10.69
N SER A 23 3.42 -12.69 11.04
CA SER A 23 2.19 -13.16 11.69
C SER A 23 1.31 -13.94 10.72
N ILE A 24 1.26 -13.52 9.44
CA ILE A 24 0.58 -14.25 8.37
C ILE A 24 1.26 -15.59 8.09
N GLU A 25 2.60 -15.64 8.02
CA GLU A 25 3.36 -16.88 7.74
C GLU A 25 3.09 -17.99 8.76
N LYS A 26 2.75 -17.62 10.01
CA LYS A 26 2.41 -18.59 11.07
C LYS A 26 1.10 -19.33 10.82
N VAL A 27 0.21 -18.77 10.00
CA VAL A 27 -1.15 -19.30 9.78
C VAL A 27 -1.41 -19.68 8.33
N GLN A 28 -0.64 -19.14 7.38
CA GLN A 28 -0.83 -19.41 5.96
C GLN A 28 0.47 -19.22 5.16
N ILE A 29 0.74 -20.16 4.25
CA ILE A 29 1.85 -20.03 3.29
C ILE A 29 1.41 -19.11 2.14
N PHE A 30 2.27 -18.14 1.81
CA PHE A 30 2.01 -17.19 0.73
C PHE A 30 3.26 -16.91 -0.13
N LYS A 31 3.03 -16.38 -1.32
CA LYS A 31 4.03 -15.71 -2.14
C LYS A 31 3.81 -14.20 -2.06
N LEU A 32 4.88 -13.46 -1.80
CA LEU A 32 4.84 -12.01 -1.65
C LEU A 32 5.23 -11.30 -2.95
N TYR A 33 4.49 -10.25 -3.28
CA TYR A 33 4.79 -9.33 -4.37
C TYR A 33 4.84 -7.92 -3.79
N ALA A 34 6.00 -7.26 -3.82
CA ALA A 34 6.17 -5.97 -3.14
C ALA A 34 6.48 -4.84 -4.10
N ALA A 35 5.79 -3.72 -3.93
CA ALA A 35 6.29 -2.42 -4.35
C ALA A 35 6.91 -1.78 -3.11
N SER A 36 8.23 -1.88 -2.96
CA SER A 36 8.99 -1.53 -1.75
C SER A 36 10.46 -1.25 -2.09
N SER A 37 11.32 -1.03 -1.10
CA SER A 37 12.76 -1.16 -1.32
C SER A 37 13.14 -2.65 -1.39
N ASP A 38 14.44 -2.95 -1.52
CA ASP A 38 14.93 -4.33 -1.47
C ASP A 38 14.81 -5.00 -0.09
N PHE A 39 14.38 -4.26 0.94
CA PHE A 39 14.40 -4.75 2.31
C PHE A 39 13.46 -5.92 2.57
N LEU A 40 12.22 -5.86 2.07
CA LEU A 40 11.28 -6.97 2.24
C LEU A 40 11.76 -8.21 1.48
N ALA A 41 12.37 -8.03 0.31
CA ALA A 41 12.95 -9.12 -0.47
C ALA A 41 14.15 -9.80 0.19
N LYS A 42 14.88 -9.09 1.05
CA LYS A 42 15.95 -9.69 1.88
C LYS A 42 15.43 -10.56 3.03
N LYS A 43 14.13 -10.52 3.34
CA LYS A 43 13.54 -11.18 4.53
C LYS A 43 12.51 -12.25 4.21
N PHE A 44 11.82 -12.10 3.08
CA PHE A 44 10.75 -12.97 2.66
C PHE A 44 11.02 -13.47 1.25
N ASN A 45 10.40 -14.60 0.88
CA ASN A 45 10.36 -15.03 -0.51
C ASN A 45 9.45 -14.09 -1.33
N CYS A 46 10.03 -12.95 -1.72
CA CYS A 46 9.33 -11.81 -2.29
C CYS A 46 9.81 -11.50 -3.70
N GLU A 47 8.85 -11.29 -4.59
CA GLU A 47 9.09 -10.73 -5.91
C GLU A 47 8.92 -9.21 -5.84
N LEU A 48 9.97 -8.45 -6.14
CA LEU A 48 9.88 -6.99 -6.20
C LEU A 48 9.24 -6.59 -7.53
N ILE A 49 8.05 -5.98 -7.47
CA ILE A 49 7.30 -5.52 -8.65
C ILE A 49 7.58 -4.06 -9.00
N TYR A 50 8.08 -3.28 -8.04
CA TYR A 50 8.56 -1.92 -8.23
C TYR A 50 9.51 -1.52 -7.09
N ASP A 51 10.64 -0.90 -7.41
CA ASP A 51 11.58 -0.37 -6.41
C ASP A 51 11.21 1.06 -6.00
N THR A 52 10.79 1.24 -4.75
CA THR A 52 10.38 2.54 -4.20
C THR A 52 11.54 3.36 -3.61
N SER A 53 12.78 2.85 -3.63
CA SER A 53 13.94 3.54 -3.06
C SER A 53 14.12 4.95 -3.64
N ASN A 54 13.87 5.10 -4.94
CA ASN A 54 13.92 6.38 -5.64
C ASN A 54 12.74 7.32 -5.31
N LEU A 55 11.60 6.78 -4.85
CA LEU A 55 10.46 7.60 -4.40
C LEU A 55 10.77 8.28 -3.04
N ASN A 56 11.53 7.61 -2.18
CA ASN A 56 11.97 8.14 -0.89
C ASN A 56 13.01 9.25 -1.02
N ALA A 57 13.96 9.12 -1.95
CA ALA A 57 14.98 10.14 -2.20
C ALA A 57 14.36 11.50 -2.58
N ILE A 58 13.18 11.47 -3.20
CA ILE A 58 12.42 12.66 -3.58
C ILE A 58 11.71 13.29 -2.37
N GLY A 59 11.61 12.61 -1.23
CA GLY A 59 11.06 13.09 0.04
C GLY A 59 11.53 14.49 0.45
N MET A 60 12.78 14.83 0.16
CA MET A 60 13.44 16.10 0.54
C MET A 60 13.34 17.23 -0.51
N VAL A 61 12.81 17.01 -1.72
CA VAL A 61 12.79 18.03 -2.80
C VAL A 61 11.35 18.38 -3.24
N LYS A 62 11.11 19.66 -3.57
CA LYS A 62 9.83 20.37 -3.80
C LYS A 62 8.73 19.54 -4.52
N SER A 63 7.48 19.66 -4.04
CA SER A 63 6.32 18.79 -4.39
C SER A 63 5.94 18.67 -5.88
N ILE A 64 6.29 19.65 -6.72
CA ILE A 64 5.90 19.68 -8.15
C ILE A 64 6.74 18.69 -8.98
N GLN A 65 8.00 18.43 -8.62
CA GLN A 65 8.85 17.44 -9.30
C GLN A 65 8.45 15.99 -8.98
N LYS A 66 7.52 15.77 -8.03
CA LYS A 66 7.07 14.43 -7.58
C LYS A 66 5.93 13.85 -8.42
N ALA A 67 5.24 14.65 -9.24
CA ALA A 67 4.03 14.19 -9.93
C ALA A 67 4.31 13.11 -10.99
N LEU A 68 5.37 13.28 -11.79
CA LEU A 68 5.76 12.32 -12.83
C LEU A 68 6.23 10.96 -12.25
N PRO A 69 7.14 10.92 -11.25
CA PRO A 69 7.52 9.67 -10.58
C PRO A 69 6.34 8.90 -9.99
N ILE A 70 5.40 9.59 -9.34
CA ILE A 70 4.21 8.96 -8.75
C ILE A 70 3.28 8.40 -9.85
N ALA A 71 3.07 9.14 -10.94
CA ALA A 71 2.25 8.66 -12.05
C ALA A 71 2.86 7.40 -12.70
N ASN A 72 4.18 7.37 -12.89
CA ASN A 72 4.90 6.20 -13.39
C ASN A 72 4.79 5.02 -12.43
N TYR A 73 4.99 5.25 -11.13
CA TYR A 73 4.77 4.24 -10.08
C TYR A 73 3.36 3.64 -10.17
N ILE A 74 2.31 4.48 -10.16
CA ILE A 74 0.92 4.02 -10.22
C ILE A 74 0.68 3.20 -11.48
N ARG A 75 1.17 3.65 -12.65
CA ARG A 75 1.02 2.93 -13.92
C ARG A 75 1.70 1.56 -13.88
N SER A 76 3.00 1.52 -13.57
CA SER A 76 3.79 0.29 -13.58
C SER A 76 3.29 -0.74 -12.57
N VAL A 77 2.95 -0.30 -11.35
CA VAL A 77 2.37 -1.20 -10.34
C VAL A 77 1.01 -1.71 -10.79
N SER A 78 0.16 -0.85 -11.37
CA SER A 78 -1.17 -1.28 -11.85
C SER A 78 -1.08 -2.33 -12.96
N GLU A 79 -0.16 -2.17 -13.90
CA GLU A 79 0.11 -3.15 -14.97
C GLU A 79 0.55 -4.49 -14.37
N ARG A 80 1.55 -4.47 -13.47
CA ARG A 80 2.03 -5.69 -12.80
C ARG A 80 0.94 -6.39 -11.99
N ILE A 81 0.11 -5.65 -11.27
CA ILE A 81 -0.94 -6.22 -10.43
C ILE A 81 -2.02 -6.90 -11.27
N LYS A 82 -2.32 -6.37 -12.46
CA LYS A 82 -3.25 -7.01 -13.39
C LYS A 82 -2.74 -8.40 -13.82
N ASP A 83 -1.45 -8.52 -14.10
CA ASP A 83 -0.84 -9.79 -14.52
C ASP A 83 -0.69 -10.78 -13.36
N ILE A 84 -0.32 -10.28 -12.17
CA ILE A 84 -0.15 -11.11 -10.97
C ILE A 84 -1.50 -11.63 -10.48
N ASN A 85 -2.56 -10.82 -10.59
CA ASN A 85 -3.90 -11.09 -10.08
C ASN A 85 -3.85 -11.58 -8.61
N PRO A 86 -3.38 -10.76 -7.66
CA PRO A 86 -3.17 -11.16 -6.28
C PRO A 86 -4.50 -11.49 -5.58
N ASP A 87 -4.43 -12.38 -4.59
CA ASP A 87 -5.60 -12.76 -3.80
C ASP A 87 -5.93 -11.71 -2.74
N ILE A 88 -4.93 -10.96 -2.25
CA ILE A 88 -5.06 -9.87 -1.27
C ILE A 88 -4.07 -8.75 -1.63
N ILE A 89 -4.47 -7.50 -1.44
CA ILE A 89 -3.61 -6.32 -1.58
C ILE A 89 -3.55 -5.54 -0.27
N ILE A 90 -2.34 -5.31 0.23
CA ILE A 90 -2.06 -4.61 1.48
C ILE A 90 -1.34 -3.29 1.16
N PHE A 91 -1.96 -2.18 1.56
CA PHE A 91 -1.40 -0.85 1.48
C PHE A 91 -0.87 -0.50 2.85
N VAL A 92 0.41 -0.17 2.96
CA VAL A 92 1.02 0.19 4.25
C VAL A 92 1.51 1.62 4.20
N ASP A 93 0.91 2.46 5.05
CA ASP A 93 1.22 3.88 5.11
C ASP A 93 1.11 4.54 3.71
N PHE A 94 1.97 5.50 3.40
CA PHE A 94 2.14 6.17 2.12
C PHE A 94 0.89 6.90 1.58
N GLY A 95 0.07 7.39 2.51
CA GLY A 95 -0.76 8.57 2.31
C GLY A 95 -1.63 8.58 1.04
N GLY A 96 -1.72 9.77 0.44
CA GLY A 96 -2.48 9.98 -0.79
C GLY A 96 -1.99 9.17 -2.00
N THR A 97 -0.75 8.68 -2.01
CA THR A 97 -0.24 7.86 -3.12
C THR A 97 -0.90 6.48 -3.12
N ASN A 98 -0.97 5.82 -1.97
CA ASN A 98 -1.66 4.53 -1.84
C ASN A 98 -3.16 4.65 -2.12
N VAL A 99 -3.80 5.76 -1.74
CA VAL A 99 -5.21 6.06 -2.08
C VAL A 99 -5.39 6.20 -3.60
N ARG A 100 -4.50 6.93 -4.28
CA ARG A 100 -4.53 7.08 -5.75
C ARG A 100 -4.31 5.74 -6.46
N LEU A 101 -3.38 4.93 -5.98
CA LEU A 101 -3.14 3.59 -6.50
C LEU A 101 -4.36 2.70 -6.30
N ALA A 102 -4.96 2.68 -5.10
CA ALA A 102 -6.16 1.89 -4.82
C ALA A 102 -7.32 2.28 -5.75
N LYS A 103 -7.59 3.57 -5.93
CA LYS A 103 -8.60 4.05 -6.89
C LYS A 103 -8.30 3.60 -8.32
N LYS A 104 -7.03 3.68 -8.75
CA LYS A 104 -6.62 3.21 -10.07
C LYS A 104 -6.86 1.71 -10.23
N LEU A 105 -6.46 0.89 -9.26
CA LEU A 105 -6.66 -0.55 -9.29
C LEU A 105 -8.15 -0.93 -9.34
N ARG A 106 -9.01 -0.24 -8.56
CA ARG A 106 -10.48 -0.41 -8.66
C ARG A 106 -10.99 -0.04 -10.05
N SER A 107 -10.54 1.10 -10.60
CA SER A 107 -10.99 1.57 -11.92
C SER A 107 -10.65 0.62 -13.07
N ILE A 108 -9.61 -0.20 -12.94
CA ILE A 108 -9.22 -1.22 -13.93
C ILE A 108 -9.79 -2.60 -13.62
N GLY A 109 -10.71 -2.70 -12.64
CA GLY A 109 -11.48 -3.91 -12.36
C GLY A 109 -10.84 -4.88 -11.36
N ILE A 110 -9.82 -4.48 -10.60
CA ILE A 110 -9.24 -5.34 -9.55
C ILE A 110 -10.24 -5.48 -8.38
N LYS A 111 -10.67 -6.72 -8.13
CA LYS A 111 -11.66 -7.08 -7.11
C LYS A 111 -11.08 -7.75 -5.86
N ALA A 112 -9.76 -7.95 -5.80
CA ALA A 112 -9.11 -8.48 -4.61
C ALA A 112 -9.44 -7.61 -3.38
N PRO A 113 -9.47 -8.19 -2.16
CA PRO A 113 -9.60 -7.42 -0.93
C PRO A 113 -8.45 -6.43 -0.76
N PHE A 114 -8.80 -5.16 -0.54
CA PHE A 114 -7.85 -4.06 -0.32
C PHE A 114 -7.83 -3.70 1.16
N ILE A 115 -6.71 -4.00 1.81
CA ILE A 115 -6.49 -3.77 3.23
C ILE A 115 -5.54 -2.58 3.38
N TYR A 116 -5.95 -1.54 4.10
CA TYR A 116 -5.07 -0.44 4.44
C TYR A 116 -4.57 -0.58 5.88
N PHE A 117 -3.30 -0.93 6.02
CA PHE A 117 -2.58 -0.96 7.28
C PHE A 117 -1.90 0.39 7.53
N PHE A 118 -2.16 1.01 8.69
CA PHE A 118 -1.75 2.40 8.97
C PHE A 118 -2.27 3.40 7.91
N PRO A 119 -3.59 3.60 7.81
CA PRO A 119 -4.15 4.60 6.90
C PRO A 119 -3.80 6.04 7.33
N PRO A 120 -4.06 7.04 6.46
CA PRO A 120 -3.77 8.43 6.77
C PRO A 120 -4.54 8.94 7.99
N GLY A 121 -3.91 9.76 8.82
CA GLY A 121 -4.58 10.34 9.99
C GLY A 121 -5.80 11.18 9.61
N PRO A 122 -6.87 11.18 10.44
CA PRO A 122 -8.08 11.95 10.17
C PRO A 122 -7.93 13.46 10.43
N TRP A 123 -6.76 13.88 10.89
CA TRP A 123 -6.48 15.26 11.29
C TRP A 123 -6.81 16.28 10.20
N GLY A 124 -7.65 17.24 10.57
CA GLY A 124 -8.06 18.34 9.70
C GLY A 124 -8.90 17.93 8.49
N LYS A 125 -9.42 16.70 8.45
CA LYS A 125 -10.29 16.21 7.36
C LYS A 125 -11.74 16.21 7.81
N THR A 126 -12.60 16.60 6.88
CA THR A 126 -14.04 16.43 6.96
C THR A 126 -14.41 14.95 6.79
N GLN A 127 -15.62 14.57 7.22
CA GLN A 127 -16.10 13.20 7.03
C GLN A 127 -16.17 12.83 5.54
N ASP A 128 -16.54 13.77 4.66
CA ASP A 128 -16.58 13.54 3.22
C ASP A 128 -15.20 13.23 2.63
N GLU A 129 -14.16 13.93 3.11
CA GLU A 129 -12.78 13.64 2.70
C GLU A 129 -12.31 12.27 3.18
N ILE A 130 -12.70 11.87 4.39
CA ILE A 130 -12.42 10.51 4.90
C ILE A 130 -13.16 9.46 4.07
N ASN A 131 -14.45 9.67 3.79
CA ASN A 131 -15.27 8.74 3.00
C ASN A 131 -14.70 8.57 1.59
N ASN A 132 -14.30 9.67 0.93
CA ASN A 132 -13.66 9.64 -0.38
C ASN A 132 -12.29 8.93 -0.37
N LEU A 133 -11.56 9.03 0.74
CA LEU A 133 -10.30 8.29 0.93
C LEU A 133 -10.55 6.81 1.16
N ALA A 134 -11.60 6.49 1.92
CA ALA A 134 -11.92 5.14 2.37
C ALA A 134 -12.55 4.26 1.28
N GLN A 135 -13.28 4.89 0.35
CA GLN A 135 -14.07 4.24 -0.70
C GLN A 135 -13.43 3.06 -1.44
N PRO A 136 -12.13 3.03 -1.81
CA PRO A 136 -11.58 1.91 -2.56
C PRO A 136 -11.16 0.71 -1.68
N PHE A 137 -11.12 0.86 -0.36
CA PHE A 137 -10.60 -0.15 0.58
C PHE A 137 -11.73 -0.93 1.24
N ASP A 138 -11.46 -2.20 1.57
CA ASP A 138 -12.44 -3.11 2.20
C ASP A 138 -12.19 -3.26 3.71
N LEU A 139 -10.96 -2.98 4.18
CA LEU A 139 -10.58 -3.12 5.57
C LEU A 139 -9.51 -2.11 5.97
N PHE A 140 -9.69 -1.49 7.13
CA PHE A 140 -8.68 -0.64 7.77
C PHE A 140 -8.10 -1.33 9.00
N LEU A 141 -6.79 -1.50 9.03
CA LEU A 141 -6.02 -1.95 10.19
C LEU A 141 -5.34 -0.72 10.80
N VAL A 142 -5.92 -0.21 11.89
CA VAL A 142 -5.57 1.10 12.45
C VAL A 142 -4.76 0.97 13.74
N PRO A 143 -3.80 1.90 14.01
CA PRO A 143 -2.96 1.83 15.20
C PRO A 143 -3.66 2.32 16.48
N TYR A 144 -4.69 3.16 16.36
CA TYR A 144 -5.33 3.81 17.51
C TYR A 144 -6.85 3.87 17.37
N LYS A 145 -7.54 3.88 18.52
CA LYS A 145 -9.01 3.88 18.59
C LYS A 145 -9.66 5.07 17.89
N PHE A 146 -9.08 6.27 17.96
CA PHE A 146 -9.67 7.46 17.33
C PHE A 146 -9.72 7.37 15.79
N TYR A 147 -8.90 6.52 15.16
CA TYR A 147 -9.05 6.23 13.73
C TYR A 147 -10.36 5.49 13.44
N LEU A 148 -10.76 4.56 14.32
CA LEU A 148 -12.02 3.83 14.18
C LEU A 148 -13.23 4.76 14.24
N GLU A 149 -13.10 5.89 14.92
CA GLU A 149 -14.18 6.88 15.01
C GLU A 149 -14.33 7.70 13.72
N ALA A 150 -13.23 7.93 13.01
CA ALA A 150 -13.21 8.67 11.76
C ALA A 150 -13.54 7.80 10.53
N TYR A 151 -12.99 6.58 10.47
CA TYR A 151 -13.18 5.63 9.36
C TYR A 151 -14.41 4.74 9.55
N LYS A 152 -15.49 5.28 10.13
CA LYS A 152 -16.77 4.59 10.30
C LYS A 152 -17.53 4.42 9.00
#